data_AF-A0A061NK90-F1
#
_entry.id   AF-A0A061NK90-F1
#
_cell.length_a   1.000
_cell.length_b   1.000
_cell.length_c   1.000
_cell.angle_alpha   90.00
_cell.angle_beta   90.00
_cell.angle_gamma   90.00
#
_symmetry.space_group_name_H-M   'P 1'
#
loop_
_entity.id
_entity.type
_entity.pdbx_description
1 polymer ?
#
loop_
_entity_poly.entity_id
_entity_poly.type
_entity_poly.pdbx_seq_one_letter_code
_entity_poly.pdbx_strand_id
1 'polypeptide(L)'
;MIYTGDTHVYEVNNIDTDRIIPGKYTKTLDFQTFAAHVLEDLDPEFTKRAKAGDILVVGENFGCGSSREQAPLAIKSKGISVIIARSFARIFFRNAVNVGMPVIEVPNHTIQKDDQVEVNLAEGTVKNLSTDDIYTGTVMPSIMIQIFQEGGLGEYLKNIKLITCRGGITIMKKMMLMLPALLLMAACNEDAGSDAQTNENWPEEEITMVVPFPTGGTADRQARALASAMEDDLGVRILVDNREGGASAIGATSHFQQDPDDGTHFIYNSHPHFEATILRGAAYDFDDFDYMGIIHESPIAIWVPADSDYETLEDLIIDIEQNPNTLSYSMISSSWSDTSIKILMNELGLDARDIPYDGGAEIRTALLGGEVDFMASDIEGTIAGGGDDLRALAVFADEPMNNAQISH
;
A
#
# COMPACT_ATOMS: atom_id res chain seq x y z
N MET A 1 -7.58 21.31 7.76
CA MET A 1 -8.27 21.53 6.47
C MET A 1 -9.74 21.66 6.77
N ILE A 2 -10.39 22.72 6.29
CA ILE A 2 -11.78 23.06 6.63
C ILE A 2 -12.64 23.02 5.38
N TYR A 3 -13.79 22.37 5.45
CA TYR A 3 -14.79 22.29 4.38
C TYR A 3 -16.11 22.86 4.87
N THR A 4 -16.83 23.58 4.00
CA THR A 4 -18.16 24.11 4.32
C THR A 4 -19.09 23.86 3.14
N GLY A 5 -20.27 23.33 3.39
CA GLY A 5 -21.24 23.03 2.33
C GLY A 5 -22.61 22.60 2.85
N ASP A 6 -23.56 22.52 1.92
CA ASP A 6 -24.91 22.03 2.18
C ASP A 6 -24.91 20.49 2.22
N THR A 7 -25.72 19.89 3.11
CA THR A 7 -25.70 18.45 3.36
C THR A 7 -26.73 17.66 2.54
N HIS A 8 -26.28 16.52 2.00
CA HIS A 8 -27.14 15.46 1.48
C HIS A 8 -27.12 14.29 2.45
N VAL A 9 -28.23 14.05 3.15
CA VAL A 9 -28.30 13.05 4.22
C VAL A 9 -29.01 11.77 3.76
N TYR A 10 -28.39 10.63 4.01
CA TYR A 10 -28.97 9.30 3.83
C TYR A 10 -28.86 8.49 5.13
N GLU A 11 -29.96 8.37 5.88
CA GLU A 11 -30.05 7.59 7.14
C GLU A 11 -30.16 6.07 6.89
N VAL A 12 -29.42 5.56 5.90
CA VAL A 12 -29.37 4.14 5.55
C VAL A 12 -27.99 3.60 5.90
N ASN A 13 -27.97 2.53 6.70
CA ASN A 13 -26.74 1.81 7.02
C ASN A 13 -26.39 0.83 5.89
N ASN A 14 -25.12 0.44 5.80
CA ASN A 14 -24.62 -0.56 4.84
C ASN A 14 -24.91 -0.18 3.38
N ILE A 15 -24.69 1.08 3.02
CA ILE A 15 -24.68 1.46 1.60
C ILE A 15 -23.39 0.88 1.01
N ASP A 16 -23.53 -0.19 0.23
CA ASP A 16 -22.40 -0.87 -0.40
C ASP A 16 -21.85 -0.11 -1.63
N THR A 17 -20.71 -0.57 -2.14
CA THR A 17 -20.06 0.07 -3.29
C THR A 17 -20.83 -0.04 -4.60
N ASP A 18 -21.75 -1.00 -4.77
CA ASP A 18 -22.65 -1.08 -5.93
C ASP A 18 -23.74 -0.01 -5.86
N ARG A 19 -24.25 0.29 -4.67
CA ARG A 19 -25.22 1.38 -4.44
C ARG A 19 -24.58 2.77 -4.54
N ILE A 20 -23.28 2.89 -4.31
CA ILE A 20 -22.52 4.12 -4.55
C ILE A 20 -22.27 4.31 -6.04
N ILE A 21 -21.81 3.28 -6.74
CA ILE A 21 -21.63 3.31 -8.19
C ILE A 21 -21.90 1.91 -8.76
N PRO A 22 -22.96 1.73 -9.57
CA PRO A 22 -23.29 0.42 -10.11
C PRO A 22 -22.15 -0.15 -10.96
N GLY A 23 -21.86 -1.44 -10.80
CA GLY A 23 -20.73 -2.10 -11.48
C GLY A 23 -20.75 -2.00 -13.02
N LYS A 24 -21.92 -1.75 -13.63
CA LYS A 24 -22.04 -1.49 -15.09
C LYS A 24 -21.27 -0.25 -15.55
N TYR A 25 -21.04 0.73 -14.67
CA TYR A 25 -20.30 1.94 -15.01
C TYR A 25 -18.85 1.90 -14.59
N THR A 26 -18.37 0.87 -13.86
CA THR A 26 -17.00 0.86 -13.32
C THR A 26 -15.93 0.43 -14.33
N LYS A 27 -16.31 0.14 -15.58
CA LYS A 27 -15.43 -0.32 -16.66
C LYS A 27 -14.99 0.81 -17.61
N THR A 28 -14.93 2.05 -17.12
CA THR A 28 -14.53 3.24 -17.90
C THR A 28 -13.57 4.10 -17.09
N LEU A 29 -12.77 4.90 -17.78
CA LEU A 29 -11.92 5.95 -17.20
C LEU A 29 -12.60 7.34 -17.25
N ASP A 30 -13.81 7.42 -17.78
CA ASP A 30 -14.56 8.68 -17.88
C ASP A 30 -15.16 9.09 -16.53
N PHE A 31 -14.51 10.06 -15.88
CA PHE A 31 -14.99 10.66 -14.64
C PHE A 31 -16.35 11.37 -14.77
N GLN A 32 -16.75 11.79 -15.98
CA GLN A 32 -18.08 12.37 -16.19
C GLN A 32 -19.18 11.31 -16.04
N THR A 33 -18.95 10.10 -16.56
CA THR A 33 -19.83 8.94 -16.34
C THR A 33 -19.96 8.63 -14.85
N PHE A 34 -18.86 8.62 -14.10
CA PHE A 34 -18.93 8.40 -12.65
C PHE A 34 -19.76 9.48 -11.93
N ALA A 35 -19.51 10.75 -12.23
CA ALA A 35 -20.24 11.87 -11.66
C ALA A 35 -21.74 11.87 -12.03
N ALA A 36 -22.10 11.35 -13.20
CA ALA A 36 -23.48 11.29 -13.68
C ALA A 36 -24.30 10.18 -13.02
N HIS A 37 -23.65 9.10 -12.56
CA HIS A 37 -24.29 7.88 -12.08
C HIS A 37 -24.01 7.55 -10.60
N VAL A 38 -23.26 8.40 -9.89
CA VAL A 38 -23.04 8.24 -8.46
C VAL A 38 -24.37 8.27 -7.68
N LEU A 39 -24.54 7.30 -6.79
CA LEU A 39 -25.73 7.05 -5.98
C LEU A 39 -27.02 6.84 -6.79
N GLU A 40 -26.98 6.53 -8.09
CA GLU A 40 -28.20 6.44 -8.91
C GLU A 40 -29.22 5.42 -8.41
N ASP A 41 -28.74 4.28 -7.89
CA ASP A 41 -29.61 3.19 -7.40
C ASP A 41 -30.19 3.52 -6.02
N LEU A 42 -29.55 4.42 -5.27
CA LEU A 42 -30.02 4.92 -3.99
C LEU A 42 -30.98 6.10 -4.16
N ASP A 43 -30.63 7.05 -5.03
CA ASP A 43 -31.31 8.30 -5.27
C ASP A 43 -31.05 8.80 -6.70
N PRO A 44 -31.92 8.45 -7.66
CA PRO A 44 -31.76 8.83 -9.07
C PRO A 44 -31.70 10.34 -9.33
N GLU A 45 -32.13 11.15 -8.38
CA GLU A 45 -32.18 12.61 -8.49
C GLU A 45 -31.00 13.29 -7.76
N PHE A 46 -30.12 12.53 -7.10
CA PHE A 46 -28.96 13.05 -6.37
C PHE A 46 -28.08 13.92 -7.27
N THR A 47 -27.72 13.42 -8.45
CA THR A 47 -26.79 14.11 -9.36
C THR A 47 -27.35 15.41 -9.93
N LYS A 48 -28.67 15.62 -9.91
CA LYS A 48 -29.30 16.88 -10.30
C LYS A 48 -29.31 17.92 -9.18
N ARG A 49 -29.32 17.48 -7.92
CA ARG A 49 -29.39 18.37 -6.74
C ARG A 49 -28.01 18.71 -6.19
N ALA A 50 -27.09 17.75 -6.19
CA ALA A 50 -25.74 17.92 -5.65
C ALA A 50 -24.91 18.90 -6.49
N LYS A 51 -24.30 19.85 -5.80
CA LYS A 51 -23.41 20.89 -6.33
C LYS A 51 -21.98 20.66 -5.83
N ALA A 52 -21.02 21.26 -6.53
CA ALA A 52 -19.64 21.25 -6.08
C ALA A 52 -19.51 22.00 -4.75
N GLY A 53 -18.85 21.38 -3.77
CA GLY A 53 -18.72 21.89 -2.41
C GLY A 53 -19.66 21.24 -1.40
N ASP A 54 -20.74 20.60 -1.85
CA ASP A 54 -21.72 19.94 -0.97
C ASP A 54 -21.09 18.79 -0.18
N ILE A 55 -21.75 18.41 0.90
CA ILE A 55 -21.28 17.43 1.88
C ILE A 55 -22.23 16.23 1.91
N LEU A 56 -21.68 15.02 1.84
CA LEU A 56 -22.46 13.79 1.91
C LEU A 56 -22.48 13.29 3.35
N VAL A 57 -23.66 13.00 3.91
CA VAL A 57 -23.83 12.49 5.27
C VAL A 57 -24.54 11.14 5.24
N VAL A 58 -23.93 10.12 5.82
CA VAL A 58 -24.36 8.72 5.66
C VAL A 58 -24.32 7.95 6.98
N GLY A 59 -25.03 6.82 7.02
CA GLY A 59 -25.12 5.94 8.18
C GLY A 59 -23.85 5.14 8.48
N GLU A 60 -24.04 4.01 9.15
CA GLU A 60 -22.96 3.11 9.54
C GLU A 60 -22.50 2.22 8.38
N ASN A 61 -21.23 1.81 8.43
CA ASN A 61 -20.59 0.87 7.50
C ASN A 61 -20.72 1.30 6.03
N PHE A 62 -20.55 2.60 5.76
CA PHE A 62 -20.65 3.15 4.41
C PHE A 62 -19.52 2.64 3.51
N GLY A 63 -19.86 2.26 2.28
CA GLY A 63 -18.93 1.71 1.30
C GLY A 63 -18.56 0.24 1.54
N CYS A 64 -19.42 -0.52 2.20
CA CYS A 64 -19.20 -1.95 2.40
C CYS A 64 -19.23 -2.75 1.08
N GLY A 65 -18.79 -4.00 1.12
CA GLY A 65 -18.77 -4.88 -0.05
C GLY A 65 -17.47 -4.82 -0.84
N SER A 66 -17.57 -4.71 -2.16
CA SER A 66 -16.44 -4.87 -3.09
C SER A 66 -15.38 -3.77 -2.94
N SER A 67 -14.10 -4.13 -3.06
CA SER A 67 -12.96 -3.19 -3.08
C SER A 67 -12.92 -2.37 -4.38
N ARG A 68 -13.72 -1.30 -4.45
CA ARG A 68 -13.83 -0.43 -5.64
C ARG A 68 -13.30 0.97 -5.34
N GLU A 69 -12.20 1.35 -5.97
CA GLU A 69 -11.69 2.73 -5.90
C GLU A 69 -12.57 3.72 -6.68
N GLN A 70 -13.34 3.20 -7.64
CA GLN A 70 -14.32 3.96 -8.41
C GLN A 70 -15.42 4.56 -7.54
N ALA A 71 -15.76 3.95 -6.40
CA ALA A 71 -16.84 4.42 -5.52
C ALA A 71 -16.53 5.78 -4.86
N PRO A 72 -15.43 5.94 -4.08
CA PRO A 72 -15.07 7.26 -3.55
C PRO A 72 -14.70 8.25 -4.68
N LEU A 73 -14.11 7.77 -5.78
CA LEU A 73 -13.78 8.61 -6.92
C LEU A 73 -15.03 9.19 -7.59
N ALA A 74 -16.12 8.42 -7.72
CA ALA A 74 -17.37 8.90 -8.29
C ALA A 74 -18.01 10.02 -7.44
N ILE A 75 -17.95 9.89 -6.12
CA ILE A 75 -18.41 10.92 -5.18
C ILE A 75 -17.56 12.19 -5.35
N LYS A 76 -16.23 12.04 -5.41
CA LYS A 76 -15.29 13.15 -5.65
C LYS A 76 -15.54 13.82 -7.00
N SER A 77 -15.71 13.06 -8.07
CA SER A 77 -15.96 13.55 -9.43
C SER A 77 -17.27 14.33 -9.55
N LYS A 78 -18.28 14.01 -8.71
CA LYS A 78 -19.51 14.80 -8.63
C LYS A 78 -19.31 16.17 -7.96
N GLY A 79 -18.20 16.36 -7.25
CA GLY A 79 -17.82 17.60 -6.59
C GLY A 79 -18.17 17.66 -5.10
N ILE A 80 -18.52 16.52 -4.48
CA ILE A 80 -18.69 16.46 -3.03
C ILE A 80 -17.34 16.73 -2.37
N SER A 81 -17.35 17.60 -1.36
CA SER A 81 -16.12 18.09 -0.73
C SER A 81 -15.61 17.20 0.40
N VAL A 82 -16.53 16.60 1.17
CA VAL A 82 -16.22 15.68 2.27
C VAL A 82 -17.41 14.75 2.54
N ILE A 83 -17.14 13.54 3.03
CA ILE A 83 -18.15 12.59 3.50
C ILE A 83 -18.11 12.52 5.02
N ILE A 84 -19.26 12.71 5.67
CA ILE A 84 -19.47 12.46 7.08
C ILE A 84 -20.22 11.13 7.20
N ALA A 85 -19.67 10.15 7.91
CA ALA A 85 -20.35 8.89 8.18
C ALA A 85 -20.41 8.61 9.68
N ARG A 86 -21.37 7.79 10.12
CA ARG A 86 -21.29 7.22 11.48
C ARG A 86 -20.12 6.23 11.59
N SER A 87 -19.87 5.47 10.53
CA SER A 87 -18.67 4.65 10.34
C SER A 87 -18.49 4.29 8.87
N PHE A 88 -17.24 4.06 8.45
CA PHE A 88 -16.91 3.57 7.10
C PHE A 88 -16.52 2.10 7.12
N ALA A 89 -16.77 1.41 6.00
CA ALA A 89 -16.09 0.15 5.74
C ALA A 89 -14.59 0.41 5.52
N ARG A 90 -13.73 -0.40 6.15
CA ARG A 90 -12.26 -0.22 6.15
C ARG A 90 -11.66 -0.05 4.75
N ILE A 91 -12.14 -0.83 3.79
CA ILE A 91 -11.66 -0.79 2.40
C ILE A 91 -12.06 0.52 1.71
N PHE A 92 -13.32 0.97 1.91
CA PHE A 92 -13.78 2.24 1.35
C PHE A 92 -13.01 3.41 1.93
N PHE A 93 -12.78 3.42 3.25
CA PHE A 93 -12.00 4.46 3.92
C PHE A 93 -10.59 4.57 3.33
N ARG A 94 -9.89 3.43 3.18
CA ARG A 94 -8.57 3.37 2.53
C ARG A 94 -8.62 3.94 1.10
N ASN A 95 -9.59 3.50 0.30
CA ASN A 95 -9.71 3.93 -1.09
C ASN A 95 -10.03 5.43 -1.18
N ALA A 96 -10.83 5.97 -0.26
CA ALA A 96 -11.13 7.40 -0.17
C ALA A 96 -9.85 8.21 0.09
N VAL A 97 -8.97 7.76 1.00
CA VAL A 97 -7.65 8.37 1.21
C VAL A 97 -6.79 8.29 -0.06
N ASN A 98 -6.70 7.11 -0.69
CA ASN A 98 -5.89 6.91 -1.90
C ASN A 98 -6.27 7.88 -3.02
N VAL A 99 -7.57 8.05 -3.28
CA VAL A 99 -8.08 8.92 -4.35
C VAL A 99 -8.26 10.37 -3.90
N GLY A 100 -7.91 10.71 -2.65
CA GLY A 100 -8.03 12.06 -2.09
C GLY A 100 -9.48 12.54 -1.92
N MET A 101 -10.40 11.65 -1.57
CA MET A 101 -11.77 11.97 -1.14
C MET A 101 -11.79 12.15 0.38
N PRO A 102 -11.99 13.38 0.90
CA PRO A 102 -12.00 13.64 2.33
C PRO A 102 -13.16 12.93 3.03
N VAL A 103 -12.88 12.32 4.19
CA VAL A 103 -13.85 11.57 4.99
C VAL A 103 -13.68 11.90 6.48
N ILE A 104 -14.76 11.81 7.26
CA ILE A 104 -14.72 11.92 8.73
C ILE A 104 -15.79 11.02 9.34
N GLU A 105 -15.42 10.27 10.38
CA GLU A 105 -16.38 9.50 11.17
C GLU A 105 -16.89 10.35 12.33
N VAL A 106 -18.21 10.48 12.42
CA VAL A 106 -18.92 11.16 13.51
C VAL A 106 -20.01 10.20 13.98
N PRO A 107 -19.74 9.32 14.96
CA PRO A 107 -20.69 8.28 15.35
C PRO A 107 -22.05 8.82 15.83
N ASN A 108 -22.04 10.01 16.45
CA ASN A 108 -23.21 10.65 17.04
C ASN A 108 -23.42 12.05 16.47
N HIS A 109 -24.37 12.20 15.54
CA HIS A 109 -24.83 13.50 15.04
C HIS A 109 -26.35 13.48 14.78
N THR A 110 -26.92 14.67 14.67
CA THR A 110 -28.33 14.89 14.29
C THR A 110 -28.49 15.73 13.02
N ILE A 111 -27.39 15.92 12.26
CA ILE A 111 -27.34 16.65 10.98
C ILE A 111 -28.48 16.20 10.05
N GLN A 112 -29.26 17.17 9.58
CA GLN A 112 -30.38 16.96 8.67
C GLN A 112 -30.02 17.36 7.24
N LYS A 113 -30.87 16.95 6.30
CA LYS A 113 -30.75 17.34 4.89
C LYS A 113 -30.89 18.85 4.75
N ASP A 114 -30.10 19.43 3.86
CA ASP A 114 -30.06 20.87 3.55
C ASP A 114 -29.55 21.73 4.73
N ASP A 115 -28.97 21.10 5.78
CA ASP A 115 -28.18 21.82 6.77
C ASP A 115 -26.87 22.32 6.15
N GLN A 116 -26.36 23.43 6.67
CA GLN A 116 -25.03 23.89 6.34
C GLN A 116 -24.06 23.46 7.43
N VAL A 117 -22.98 22.76 7.07
CA VAL A 117 -22.00 22.27 8.05
C VAL A 117 -20.59 22.69 7.68
N GLU A 118 -19.78 22.93 8.72
CA GLU A 118 -18.33 23.16 8.64
C GLU A 118 -17.60 21.96 9.24
N VAL A 119 -16.70 21.35 8.46
CA VAL A 119 -15.93 20.16 8.86
C VAL A 119 -14.47 20.54 8.99
N ASN A 120 -13.89 20.38 10.16
CA ASN A 120 -12.46 20.53 10.40
C ASN A 120 -11.82 19.15 10.65
N LEU A 121 -11.14 18.63 9.64
CA LEU A 121 -10.49 17.32 9.73
C LEU A 121 -9.32 17.30 10.73
N ALA A 122 -8.63 18.42 10.91
CA ALA A 122 -7.46 18.50 11.79
C ALA A 122 -7.86 18.45 13.27
N GLU A 123 -9.01 19.02 13.60
CA GLU A 123 -9.56 19.01 14.96
C GLU A 123 -10.53 17.84 15.19
N GLY A 124 -10.92 17.13 14.12
CA GLY A 124 -11.94 16.09 14.19
C GLY A 124 -13.30 16.65 14.61
N THR A 125 -13.67 17.84 14.13
CA THR A 125 -14.92 18.51 14.52
C THR A 125 -15.82 18.78 13.32
N VAL A 126 -17.14 18.68 13.55
CA VAL A 126 -18.17 19.09 12.60
C VAL A 126 -19.11 20.07 13.29
N LYS A 127 -19.16 21.30 12.83
CA LYS A 127 -20.09 22.32 13.31
C LYS A 127 -21.28 22.43 12.37
N ASN A 128 -22.49 22.27 12.89
CA ASN A 128 -23.72 22.59 12.17
C ASN A 128 -24.00 24.08 12.27
N LEU A 129 -23.91 24.80 11.15
CA LEU A 129 -24.12 26.25 11.09
C LEU A 129 -25.62 26.62 11.11
N SER A 130 -26.51 25.68 10.80
CA SER A 130 -27.96 25.86 10.85
C SER A 130 -28.49 25.80 12.30
N THR A 131 -27.93 24.92 13.14
CA THR A 131 -28.40 24.68 14.51
C THR A 131 -27.44 25.18 15.59
N ASP A 132 -26.20 25.52 15.24
CA ASP A 132 -25.06 25.84 16.12
C ASP A 132 -24.56 24.66 16.98
N ASP A 133 -24.98 23.43 16.65
CA ASP A 133 -24.47 22.21 17.28
C ASP A 133 -23.03 21.90 16.83
N ILE A 134 -22.23 21.32 17.73
CA ILE A 134 -20.87 20.85 17.44
C ILE A 134 -20.77 19.37 17.76
N TYR A 135 -20.30 18.59 16.79
CA TYR A 135 -20.07 17.17 16.90
C TYR A 135 -18.56 16.88 16.87
N THR A 136 -18.14 15.91 17.68
CA THR A 136 -16.78 15.38 17.68
C THR A 136 -16.75 14.11 16.85
N GLY A 137 -15.78 14.03 15.95
CA GLY A 137 -15.48 12.88 15.13
C GLY A 137 -14.01 12.46 15.26
N THR A 138 -13.58 11.63 14.32
CA THR A 138 -12.20 11.15 14.25
C THR A 138 -11.25 12.28 13.87
N VAL A 139 -10.21 12.46 14.67
CA VAL A 139 -9.11 13.40 14.40
C VAL A 139 -8.23 12.80 13.31
N MET A 140 -8.08 13.49 12.18
CA MET A 140 -7.24 13.01 11.09
C MET A 140 -5.76 13.31 11.37
N PRO A 141 -4.86 12.31 11.24
CA PRO A 141 -3.43 12.54 11.30
C PRO A 141 -2.96 13.56 10.25
N SER A 142 -1.93 14.35 10.60
CA SER A 142 -1.37 15.38 9.71
C SER A 142 -0.99 14.86 8.33
N ILE A 143 -0.50 13.62 8.24
CA ILE A 143 -0.14 12.97 6.98
C ILE A 143 -1.36 12.75 6.08
N MET A 144 -2.50 12.31 6.62
CA MET A 144 -3.73 12.14 5.84
C MET A 144 -4.26 13.48 5.34
N ILE A 145 -4.13 14.53 6.16
CA ILE A 145 -4.49 15.90 5.76
C ILE A 145 -3.63 16.36 4.58
N GLN A 146 -2.32 16.09 4.60
CA GLN A 146 -1.43 16.39 3.46
C GLN A 146 -1.84 15.60 2.22
N ILE A 147 -2.11 14.30 2.34
CA ILE A 147 -2.59 13.46 1.23
C ILE A 147 -3.86 14.05 0.61
N PHE A 148 -4.83 14.50 1.42
CA PHE A 148 -6.04 15.14 0.91
C PHE A 148 -5.75 16.49 0.24
N GLN A 149 -4.85 17.31 0.80
CA GLN A 149 -4.44 18.59 0.22
C GLN A 149 -3.78 18.43 -1.15
N GLU A 150 -3.03 17.36 -1.33
CA GLU A 150 -2.33 17.08 -2.58
C GLU A 150 -3.23 16.33 -3.60
N GLY A 151 -4.47 16.01 -3.21
CA GLY A 151 -5.47 15.44 -4.11
C GLY A 151 -5.47 13.91 -4.17
N GLY A 152 -4.73 13.24 -3.29
CA GLY A 152 -4.66 11.79 -3.15
C GLY A 152 -3.23 11.29 -2.95
N LEU A 153 -3.11 10.00 -2.58
CA LEU A 153 -1.82 9.39 -2.24
C LEU A 153 -0.86 9.39 -3.43
N GLY A 154 -1.38 9.15 -4.65
CA GLY A 154 -0.57 9.17 -5.86
C GLY A 154 0.08 10.53 -6.14
N GLU A 155 -0.65 11.62 -5.95
CA GLU A 155 -0.12 12.99 -6.11
C GLU A 155 0.82 13.38 -4.97
N TYR A 156 0.49 12.97 -3.75
CA TYR A 156 1.34 13.14 -2.58
C TYR A 156 2.76 12.58 -2.81
N LEU A 157 2.83 11.34 -3.30
CA LEU A 157 4.09 10.67 -3.59
C LEU A 157 4.87 11.31 -4.74
N LYS A 158 4.20 11.92 -5.74
CA LYS A 158 4.86 12.66 -6.82
C LYS A 158 5.60 13.90 -6.29
N ASN A 159 5.00 14.62 -5.34
CA ASN A 159 5.60 15.84 -4.78
C ASN A 159 6.77 15.54 -3.83
N ILE A 160 6.74 14.43 -3.10
CA ILE A 160 7.90 13.98 -2.28
C ILE A 160 9.12 13.68 -3.17
N LYS A 161 8.94 13.01 -4.32
CA LYS A 161 10.04 12.70 -5.25
C LYS A 161 10.74 13.95 -5.82
N LEU A 162 10.03 15.06 -5.98
CA LEU A 162 10.60 16.32 -6.48
C LEU A 162 11.59 16.98 -5.50
N ILE A 163 11.48 16.71 -4.20
CA ILE A 163 12.40 17.22 -3.17
C ILE A 163 13.69 16.38 -3.13
N THR A 164 13.62 15.07 -3.39
CA THR A 164 14.77 14.16 -3.33
C THR A 164 15.61 14.17 -4.61
N CYS A 165 15.06 14.52 -5.78
CA CYS A 165 15.84 14.63 -7.02
C CYS A 165 16.82 15.83 -7.08
N ARG A 166 16.80 16.77 -6.12
CA ARG A 166 17.75 17.91 -6.07
C ARG A 166 18.98 17.69 -5.18
N GLY A 167 19.01 16.62 -4.39
CA GLY A 167 20.11 16.30 -3.48
C GLY A 167 20.88 15.08 -3.94
N GLY A 168 21.83 15.28 -4.85
CA GLY A 168 22.70 14.21 -5.36
C GLY A 168 23.40 13.42 -4.25
N ILE A 169 23.53 12.12 -4.53
CA ILE A 169 24.32 11.09 -3.84
C ILE A 169 25.69 11.66 -3.42
N THR A 170 25.83 12.08 -2.17
CA THR A 170 27.13 12.25 -1.48
C THR A 170 26.93 12.37 0.03
N ILE A 171 26.70 11.26 0.76
CA ILE A 171 27.23 11.05 2.12
C ILE A 171 27.33 9.53 2.33
N MET A 172 28.41 8.91 1.87
CA MET A 172 28.87 7.61 2.38
C MET A 172 30.35 7.42 2.01
N LYS A 173 31.22 8.22 2.66
CA LYS A 173 32.68 7.96 2.65
C LYS A 173 33.49 8.71 3.71
N LYS A 174 32.87 9.28 4.76
CA LYS A 174 33.60 10.05 5.77
C LYS A 174 33.41 9.66 7.23
N MET A 175 32.74 8.54 7.52
CA MET A 175 32.49 8.10 8.90
C MET A 175 33.27 6.84 9.29
N MET A 176 34.49 6.71 8.77
CA MET A 176 35.42 5.64 9.12
C MET A 176 36.81 6.26 9.28
N LEU A 177 37.01 7.01 10.36
CA LEU A 177 38.28 7.43 10.97
C LEU A 177 37.97 8.58 11.93
N MET A 178 37.62 8.28 13.19
CA MET A 178 37.95 9.09 14.38
C MET A 178 37.33 8.48 15.65
N LEU A 179 38.06 7.54 16.26
CA LEU A 179 38.28 7.45 17.70
C LEU A 179 39.82 7.52 17.86
N PRO A 180 40.45 8.21 18.84
CA PRO A 180 39.93 8.48 20.19
C PRO A 180 40.32 9.86 20.77
N ALA A 181 39.37 10.66 21.26
CA ALA A 181 39.66 11.71 22.25
C ALA A 181 38.35 12.27 22.81
N LEU A 182 37.85 11.71 23.90
CA LEU A 182 37.28 12.48 25.01
C LEU A 182 37.06 11.55 26.21
N LEU A 183 38.14 11.29 26.92
CA LEU A 183 38.10 10.97 28.35
C LEU A 183 38.35 12.29 29.10
N LEU A 184 37.64 12.47 30.21
CA LEU A 184 37.67 13.59 31.19
C LEU A 184 36.79 14.80 30.90
N MET A 185 35.52 14.75 31.31
CA MET A 185 35.07 15.39 32.57
C MET A 185 33.52 15.37 32.65
N ALA A 186 32.99 14.43 33.41
CA ALA A 186 31.76 14.58 34.19
C ALA A 186 31.72 13.46 35.23
N ALA A 187 32.55 13.60 36.26
CA ALA A 187 32.32 12.90 37.51
C ALA A 187 31.23 13.65 38.29
N CYS A 188 30.38 12.88 38.96
CA CYS A 188 29.37 13.25 39.95
C CYS A 188 28.00 13.72 39.40
N ASN A 189 27.15 12.74 39.08
CA ASN A 189 25.87 12.62 39.76
C ASN A 189 25.42 11.14 39.73
N GLU A 190 25.48 10.49 40.88
CA GLU A 190 24.73 9.25 41.13
C GLU A 190 23.25 9.64 41.23
N ASP A 191 22.42 9.23 40.27
CA ASP A 191 21.14 8.59 40.56
C ASP A 191 20.49 8.01 39.30
N ALA A 192 20.26 6.69 39.36
CA ALA A 192 19.32 5.87 38.59
C ALA A 192 19.32 5.98 37.04
N GLY A 193 20.25 5.27 36.40
CA GLY A 193 20.05 4.74 35.04
C GLY A 193 20.08 3.21 35.12
N SER A 194 19.01 2.55 34.69
CA SER A 194 18.91 1.09 34.60
C SER A 194 19.97 0.57 33.64
N ASP A 195 20.95 -0.17 34.14
CA ASP A 195 21.81 -1.01 33.32
C ASP A 195 20.94 -2.03 32.57
N ALA A 196 20.95 -1.95 31.23
CA ALA A 196 20.54 -3.08 30.40
C ALA A 196 21.54 -4.22 30.65
N GLN A 197 21.16 -5.19 31.49
CA GLN A 197 21.87 -6.44 31.58
C GLN A 197 21.78 -7.14 30.21
N THR A 198 22.90 -7.25 29.52
CA THR A 198 23.04 -8.18 28.41
C THR A 198 22.91 -9.59 28.99
N ASN A 199 21.82 -10.28 28.64
CA ASN A 199 21.55 -11.60 29.15
C ASN A 199 22.47 -12.59 28.39
N GLU A 200 23.53 -13.09 29.04
CA GLU A 200 24.51 -14.01 28.42
C GLU A 200 23.91 -15.35 27.95
N ASN A 201 22.65 -15.63 28.29
CA ASN A 201 21.95 -16.90 28.04
C ASN A 201 20.80 -16.82 27.02
N TRP A 202 20.65 -15.72 26.27
CA TRP A 202 19.61 -15.64 25.25
C TRP A 202 19.85 -16.64 24.10
N PRO A 203 18.81 -17.35 23.58
CA PRO A 203 17.43 -17.42 24.06
C PRO A 203 17.19 -18.53 25.10
N GLU A 204 16.37 -18.27 26.13
CA GLU A 204 15.98 -19.28 27.15
C GLU A 204 14.61 -19.93 26.87
N GLU A 205 13.83 -19.35 25.96
CA GLU A 205 12.45 -19.75 25.66
C GLU A 205 12.14 -19.73 24.15
N GLU A 206 10.93 -20.15 23.78
CA GLU A 206 10.46 -20.15 22.38
C GLU A 206 10.46 -18.74 21.79
N ILE A 207 10.95 -18.61 20.55
CA ILE A 207 10.94 -17.35 19.79
C ILE A 207 9.79 -17.39 18.79
N THR A 208 9.05 -16.30 18.65
CA THR A 208 8.00 -16.13 17.64
C THR A 208 8.53 -15.40 16.41
N MET A 209 8.42 -16.04 15.25
CA MET A 209 8.62 -15.42 13.93
C MET A 209 7.25 -15.04 13.34
N VAL A 210 6.97 -13.75 13.29
CA VAL A 210 5.74 -13.23 12.67
C VAL A 210 5.89 -13.21 11.15
N VAL A 211 4.98 -13.88 10.44
CA VAL A 211 4.95 -13.91 8.97
C VAL A 211 3.67 -13.23 8.49
N PRO A 212 3.74 -12.05 7.85
CA PRO A 212 2.54 -11.28 7.52
C PRO A 212 1.89 -11.72 6.20
N PHE A 213 1.97 -13.02 5.90
CA PHE A 213 1.52 -13.67 4.66
C PHE A 213 0.78 -14.98 4.93
N PRO A 214 -0.09 -15.43 3.99
CA PRO A 214 -0.86 -16.65 4.15
C PRO A 214 -0.02 -17.91 4.36
N THR A 215 -0.52 -18.80 5.21
CA THR A 215 0.06 -20.13 5.43
C THR A 215 0.09 -20.93 4.12
N GLY A 216 1.19 -21.66 3.89
CA GLY A 216 1.38 -22.48 2.70
C GLY A 216 1.84 -21.71 1.46
N GLY A 217 1.90 -20.37 1.50
CA GLY A 217 2.48 -19.54 0.45
C GLY A 217 4.01 -19.63 0.38
N THR A 218 4.63 -18.98 -0.62
CA THR A 218 6.09 -19.00 -0.79
C THR A 218 6.82 -18.44 0.43
N ALA A 219 6.37 -17.28 0.94
CA ALA A 219 6.96 -16.66 2.14
C ALA A 219 6.85 -17.58 3.38
N ASP A 220 5.71 -18.25 3.60
CA ASP A 220 5.53 -19.18 4.73
C ASP A 220 6.47 -20.39 4.62
N ARG A 221 6.65 -20.95 3.42
CA ARG A 221 7.58 -22.08 3.21
C ARG A 221 9.03 -21.68 3.48
N GLN A 222 9.44 -20.49 3.04
CA GLN A 222 10.77 -19.94 3.32
C GLN A 222 10.96 -19.66 4.81
N ALA A 223 9.99 -19.02 5.45
CA ALA A 223 9.99 -18.75 6.88
C ALA A 223 10.14 -20.04 7.71
N ARG A 224 9.42 -21.10 7.36
CA ARG A 224 9.53 -22.41 8.03
C ARG A 224 10.88 -23.09 7.82
N ALA A 225 11.47 -22.95 6.63
CA ALA A 225 12.82 -23.44 6.37
C ALA A 225 13.86 -22.69 7.22
N LEU A 226 13.75 -21.36 7.29
CA LEU A 226 14.59 -20.53 8.16
C LEU A 226 14.39 -20.89 9.64
N ALA A 227 13.14 -21.00 10.08
CA ALA A 227 12.80 -21.37 11.45
C ALA A 227 13.47 -22.70 11.84
N SER A 228 13.35 -23.74 11.01
CA SER A 228 14.01 -25.03 11.27
C SER A 228 15.52 -24.92 11.40
N ALA A 229 16.18 -24.09 10.57
CA ALA A 229 17.63 -23.87 10.67
C ALA A 229 18.01 -23.11 11.94
N MET A 230 17.20 -22.13 12.33
CA MET A 230 17.39 -21.38 13.58
C MET A 230 17.18 -22.26 14.82
N GLU A 231 16.21 -23.19 14.79
CA GLU A 231 15.98 -24.15 15.88
C GLU A 231 17.21 -25.05 16.11
N ASP A 232 17.87 -25.51 15.03
CA ASP A 232 19.08 -26.33 15.10
C ASP A 232 20.25 -25.57 15.75
N ASP A 233 20.40 -24.27 15.46
CA ASP A 233 21.49 -23.43 15.98
C ASP A 233 21.22 -22.90 17.39
N LEU A 234 19.98 -22.50 17.69
CA LEU A 234 19.60 -21.85 18.96
C LEU A 234 19.15 -22.86 20.03
N GLY A 235 18.76 -24.07 19.64
CA GLY A 235 18.31 -25.10 20.58
C GLY A 235 16.96 -24.84 21.24
N VAL A 236 16.24 -23.81 20.78
CA VAL A 236 14.86 -23.46 21.18
C VAL A 236 13.93 -23.53 19.98
N ARG A 237 12.63 -23.67 20.24
CA ARG A 237 11.61 -23.68 19.18
C ARG A 237 11.43 -22.29 18.57
N ILE A 238 11.20 -22.26 17.25
CA ILE A 238 10.82 -21.05 16.52
C ILE A 238 9.37 -21.20 16.05
N LEU A 239 8.45 -20.51 16.69
CA LEU A 239 7.04 -20.49 16.32
C LEU A 239 6.81 -19.57 15.12
N VAL A 240 6.46 -20.16 13.97
CA VAL A 240 5.99 -19.40 12.81
C VAL A 240 4.52 -19.01 12.99
N ASP A 241 4.26 -17.72 13.19
CA ASP A 241 2.95 -17.13 13.42
C ASP A 241 2.49 -16.31 12.19
N ASN A 242 1.57 -16.88 11.40
CA ASN A 242 1.05 -16.22 10.20
C ASN A 242 -0.02 -15.16 10.54
N ARG A 243 0.29 -13.88 10.31
CA ARG A 243 -0.60 -12.73 10.53
C ARG A 243 -0.91 -12.02 9.21
N GLU A 244 -1.65 -12.70 8.35
CA GLU A 244 -1.93 -12.23 6.99
C GLU A 244 -2.84 -11.00 6.92
N GLY A 245 -2.74 -10.29 5.80
CA GLY A 245 -3.71 -9.28 5.38
C GLY A 245 -3.13 -7.88 5.17
N GLY A 246 -3.71 -7.17 4.20
CA GLY A 246 -3.34 -5.79 3.89
C GLY A 246 -1.97 -5.63 3.24
N ALA A 247 -1.50 -6.61 2.46
CA ALA A 247 -0.17 -6.61 1.84
C ALA A 247 0.93 -6.38 2.89
N SER A 248 0.99 -7.26 3.89
CA SER A 248 1.77 -7.17 5.12
C SER A 248 1.25 -6.22 6.23
N ALA A 249 0.32 -5.31 5.93
CA ALA A 249 0.01 -4.25 6.89
C ALA A 249 -0.52 -4.74 8.25
N ILE A 250 -1.35 -5.80 8.26
CA ILE A 250 -1.92 -6.33 9.50
C ILE A 250 -0.82 -6.95 10.37
N GLY A 251 -0.03 -7.87 9.81
CA GLY A 251 1.01 -8.56 10.58
C GLY A 251 2.10 -7.63 11.08
N ALA A 252 2.56 -6.68 10.25
CA ALA A 252 3.58 -5.73 10.65
C ALA A 252 3.10 -4.72 11.72
N THR A 253 1.85 -4.24 11.62
CA THR A 253 1.27 -3.38 12.66
C THR A 253 1.01 -4.14 13.96
N SER A 254 0.53 -5.37 13.86
CA SER A 254 0.33 -6.22 15.04
C SER A 254 1.64 -6.49 15.75
N HIS A 255 2.70 -6.81 14.99
CA HIS A 255 4.03 -7.03 15.55
C HIS A 255 4.51 -5.80 16.33
N PHE A 256 4.50 -4.63 15.67
CA PHE A 256 4.93 -3.38 16.30
C PHE A 256 4.14 -3.00 17.56
N GLN A 257 2.81 -3.20 17.56
CA GLN A 257 1.96 -2.70 18.64
C GLN A 257 1.76 -3.68 19.79
N GLN A 258 1.92 -4.98 19.55
CA GLN A 258 1.42 -6.01 20.47
C GLN A 258 2.51 -6.99 20.91
N ASP A 259 3.57 -7.18 20.13
CA ASP A 259 4.60 -8.13 20.49
C ASP A 259 5.62 -7.51 21.47
N PRO A 260 6.18 -8.30 22.40
CA PRO A 260 7.25 -7.87 23.29
C PRO A 260 8.53 -7.47 22.54
N ASP A 261 9.15 -6.38 22.99
CA ASP A 261 10.48 -5.94 22.57
C ASP A 261 11.57 -6.45 23.54
N ASP A 262 11.66 -7.78 23.67
CA ASP A 262 12.58 -8.48 24.58
C ASP A 262 13.48 -9.50 23.86
N GLY A 263 13.46 -9.48 22.52
CA GLY A 263 14.21 -10.41 21.67
C GLY A 263 13.55 -11.78 21.49
N THR A 264 12.32 -12.01 21.98
CA THR A 264 11.58 -13.26 21.74
C THR A 264 10.66 -13.19 20.52
N HIS A 265 10.52 -12.01 19.89
CA HIS A 265 9.67 -11.82 18.72
C HIS A 265 10.44 -11.09 17.63
N PHE A 266 10.29 -11.54 16.40
CA PHE A 266 10.77 -10.80 15.24
C PHE A 266 9.85 -11.03 14.04
N ILE A 267 9.88 -10.09 13.11
CA ILE A 267 9.07 -10.16 11.89
C ILE A 267 9.90 -10.67 10.70
N TYR A 268 9.40 -11.71 10.04
CA TYR A 268 9.85 -12.14 8.73
C TYR A 268 8.99 -11.47 7.67
N ASN A 269 9.52 -10.41 7.06
CA ASN A 269 8.81 -9.63 6.06
C ASN A 269 9.56 -9.59 4.73
N SER A 270 8.90 -9.07 3.70
CA SER A 270 9.50 -8.83 2.40
C SER A 270 9.43 -7.35 2.03
N HIS A 271 10.56 -6.82 1.56
CA HIS A 271 10.56 -5.61 0.76
C HIS A 271 9.82 -5.89 -0.57
N PRO A 272 8.96 -4.99 -1.12
CA PRO A 272 8.60 -3.64 -0.68
C PRO A 272 7.26 -3.56 0.11
N HIS A 273 6.70 -4.69 0.56
CA HIS A 273 5.40 -4.73 1.24
C HIS A 273 5.44 -4.03 2.60
N PHE A 274 6.57 -4.16 3.31
CA PHE A 274 6.80 -3.49 4.57
C PHE A 274 6.82 -1.95 4.38
N GLU A 275 7.57 -1.47 3.41
CA GLU A 275 7.68 -0.05 3.06
C GLU A 275 6.37 0.51 2.56
N ALA A 276 5.65 -0.26 1.74
CA ALA A 276 4.32 0.13 1.28
C ALA A 276 3.36 0.31 2.47
N THR A 277 3.53 -0.43 3.55
CA THR A 277 2.73 -0.24 4.77
C THR A 277 3.10 1.07 5.46
N ILE A 278 4.39 1.37 5.63
CA ILE A 278 4.88 2.62 6.20
C ILE A 278 4.40 3.82 5.38
N LEU A 279 4.60 3.77 4.06
CA LEU A 279 4.18 4.81 3.11
C LEU A 279 2.65 5.01 3.08
N ARG A 280 1.86 4.03 3.53
CA ARG A 280 0.40 4.13 3.69
C ARG A 280 -0.03 4.65 5.06
N GLY A 281 0.89 5.15 5.88
CA GLY A 281 0.63 5.75 7.18
C GLY A 281 0.53 4.73 8.30
N ALA A 282 1.46 3.77 8.34
CA ALA A 282 1.63 2.91 9.50
C ALA A 282 1.88 3.73 10.78
N ALA A 283 1.63 3.11 11.94
CA ALA A 283 1.93 3.71 13.24
C ALA A 283 3.43 3.70 13.60
N TYR A 284 4.26 3.15 12.70
CA TYR A 284 5.70 2.96 12.84
C TYR A 284 6.41 3.41 11.57
N ASP A 285 7.69 3.70 11.70
CA ASP A 285 8.62 4.03 10.63
C ASP A 285 9.79 3.02 10.58
N PHE A 286 10.70 3.17 9.62
CA PHE A 286 11.87 2.31 9.46
C PHE A 286 12.78 2.29 10.68
N ASP A 287 12.93 3.45 11.34
CA ASP A 287 13.82 3.65 12.48
C ASP A 287 13.29 3.00 13.77
N ASP A 288 12.04 2.53 13.77
CA ASP A 288 11.42 1.85 14.90
C ASP A 288 11.76 0.33 14.97
N PHE A 289 12.55 -0.18 14.00
CA PHE A 289 12.95 -1.59 13.94
C PHE A 289 14.46 -1.75 13.85
N ASP A 290 14.98 -2.75 14.57
CA ASP A 290 16.31 -3.28 14.33
C ASP A 290 16.29 -4.32 13.20
N TYR A 291 17.16 -4.14 12.20
CA TYR A 291 17.25 -5.05 11.04
C TYR A 291 18.33 -6.09 11.26
N MET A 292 17.93 -7.37 11.29
CA MET A 292 18.87 -8.49 11.42
C MET A 292 19.61 -8.80 10.11
N GLY A 293 18.90 -8.75 8.98
CA GLY A 293 19.49 -8.99 7.67
C GLY A 293 18.48 -9.41 6.60
N ILE A 294 18.96 -9.42 5.35
CA ILE A 294 18.24 -9.92 4.19
C ILE A 294 18.63 -11.39 4.00
N ILE A 295 17.65 -12.30 4.00
CA ILE A 295 17.91 -13.74 3.83
C ILE A 295 17.76 -14.21 2.38
N HIS A 296 17.10 -13.42 1.54
CA HIS A 296 16.78 -13.76 0.17
C HIS A 296 16.63 -12.49 -0.67
N GLU A 297 17.23 -12.50 -1.85
CA GLU A 297 17.12 -11.46 -2.85
C GLU A 297 17.01 -12.13 -4.22
N SER A 298 15.95 -11.81 -4.97
CA SER A 298 15.71 -12.36 -6.30
C SER A 298 15.39 -11.19 -7.24
N PRO A 299 16.24 -10.91 -8.25
CA PRO A 299 15.99 -9.83 -9.19
C PRO A 299 14.72 -10.07 -10.00
N ILE A 300 14.07 -8.97 -10.36
CA ILE A 300 12.90 -8.99 -11.25
C ILE A 300 13.38 -9.12 -12.69
N ALA A 301 12.62 -9.85 -13.51
CA ALA A 301 12.80 -9.90 -14.94
C ALA A 301 11.48 -9.63 -15.67
N ILE A 302 11.61 -9.18 -16.92
CA ILE A 302 10.51 -9.08 -17.88
C ILE A 302 10.46 -10.38 -18.66
N TRP A 303 9.33 -11.06 -18.60
CA TRP A 303 9.13 -12.38 -19.18
C TRP A 303 8.05 -12.39 -20.24
N VAL A 304 8.26 -13.20 -21.26
CA VAL A 304 7.30 -13.55 -22.32
C VAL A 304 7.23 -15.08 -22.46
N PRO A 305 6.22 -15.65 -23.14
CA PRO A 305 6.25 -17.06 -23.51
C PRO A 305 7.50 -17.41 -24.30
N ALA A 306 8.05 -18.63 -24.12
CA ALA A 306 9.28 -19.05 -24.80
C ALA A 306 9.16 -19.05 -26.33
N ASP A 307 7.95 -19.17 -26.86
CA ASP A 307 7.61 -19.13 -28.28
C ASP A 307 7.10 -17.75 -28.76
N SER A 308 7.22 -16.71 -27.93
CA SER A 308 6.88 -15.33 -28.28
C SER A 308 7.71 -14.79 -29.44
N ASP A 309 7.07 -13.95 -30.26
CA ASP A 309 7.71 -13.16 -31.32
C ASP A 309 8.70 -12.12 -30.77
N TYR A 310 8.63 -11.77 -29.48
CA TYR A 310 9.60 -10.90 -28.83
C TYR A 310 10.85 -11.69 -28.42
N GLU A 311 11.99 -11.42 -29.07
CA GLU A 311 13.27 -12.04 -28.75
C GLU A 311 14.10 -11.18 -27.79
N THR A 312 13.91 -9.86 -27.85
CA THR A 312 14.63 -8.88 -27.05
C THR A 312 13.67 -7.91 -26.35
N LEU A 313 14.15 -7.20 -25.32
CA LEU A 313 13.38 -6.12 -24.71
C LEU A 313 13.08 -4.99 -25.73
N GLU A 314 13.98 -4.75 -26.69
CA GLU A 314 13.80 -3.71 -27.71
C GLU A 314 12.63 -4.02 -28.63
N ASP A 315 12.41 -5.29 -28.99
CA ASP A 315 11.24 -5.70 -29.77
C ASP A 315 9.93 -5.36 -29.04
N LEU A 316 9.87 -5.66 -27.74
CA LEU A 316 8.71 -5.37 -26.90
C LEU A 316 8.49 -3.86 -26.76
N ILE A 317 9.55 -3.08 -26.54
CA ILE A 317 9.48 -1.61 -26.43
C ILE A 317 8.93 -1.01 -27.73
N ILE A 318 9.46 -1.41 -28.88
CA ILE A 318 9.03 -0.91 -30.19
C ILE A 318 7.54 -1.17 -30.40
N ASP A 319 7.03 -2.34 -30.00
CA ASP A 319 5.61 -2.67 -30.15
C ASP A 319 4.73 -1.81 -29.22
N ILE A 320 5.14 -1.63 -27.96
CA ILE A 320 4.43 -0.76 -27.01
C ILE A 320 4.39 0.70 -27.53
N GLU A 321 5.50 1.21 -28.06
CA GLU A 321 5.56 2.58 -28.63
C GLU A 321 4.65 2.75 -29.85
N GLN A 322 4.59 1.73 -30.72
CA GLN A 322 3.74 1.76 -31.91
C GLN A 322 2.26 1.59 -31.57
N ASN A 323 1.95 0.87 -30.48
CA ASN A 323 0.60 0.48 -30.09
C ASN A 323 0.31 0.79 -28.60
N PRO A 324 0.29 2.08 -28.19
CA PRO A 324 0.06 2.45 -26.79
C PRO A 324 -1.31 1.96 -26.29
N ASN A 325 -1.36 1.55 -25.02
CA ASN A 325 -2.53 0.97 -24.34
C ASN A 325 -3.08 -0.34 -24.92
N THR A 326 -2.38 -1.01 -25.84
CA THR A 326 -2.86 -2.29 -26.42
C THR A 326 -2.31 -3.49 -25.66
N LEU A 327 -0.99 -3.59 -25.55
CA LEU A 327 -0.32 -4.63 -24.78
C LEU A 327 -0.66 -4.50 -23.29
N SER A 328 -0.61 -5.63 -22.61
CA SER A 328 -0.95 -5.81 -21.21
C SER A 328 0.11 -6.63 -20.50
N TYR A 329 0.30 -6.35 -19.22
CA TYR A 329 1.25 -7.08 -18.41
C TYR A 329 0.71 -7.46 -17.05
N SER A 330 1.15 -8.61 -16.55
CA SER A 330 0.83 -9.05 -15.19
C SER A 330 1.92 -8.71 -14.19
N MET A 331 1.53 -8.33 -12.97
CA MET A 331 2.42 -8.10 -11.83
C MET A 331 1.72 -8.35 -10.49
N ILE A 332 2.49 -8.48 -9.41
CA ILE A 332 1.96 -8.57 -8.04
C ILE A 332 1.92 -7.16 -7.45
N SER A 333 0.73 -6.68 -7.07
CA SER A 333 0.55 -5.31 -6.58
C SER A 333 1.42 -5.00 -5.36
N SER A 334 1.99 -3.79 -5.32
CA SER A 334 2.82 -3.33 -4.19
C SER A 334 4.01 -4.25 -3.89
N SER A 335 4.55 -4.90 -4.91
CA SER A 335 5.75 -5.74 -4.85
C SER A 335 6.88 -5.17 -5.73
N TRP A 336 8.07 -5.77 -5.70
CA TRP A 336 9.15 -5.39 -6.60
C TRP A 336 8.77 -5.54 -8.08
N SER A 337 7.91 -6.51 -8.43
CA SER A 337 7.40 -6.64 -9.81
C SER A 337 6.62 -5.42 -10.28
N ASP A 338 5.77 -4.87 -9.41
CA ASP A 338 4.97 -3.65 -9.67
C ASP A 338 5.85 -2.42 -9.82
N THR A 339 6.74 -2.22 -8.84
CA THR A 339 7.63 -1.05 -8.82
C THR A 339 8.61 -1.06 -9.98
N SER A 340 9.26 -2.19 -10.28
CA SER A 340 10.28 -2.27 -11.33
C SER A 340 9.70 -2.01 -12.72
N ILE A 341 8.58 -2.64 -13.06
CA ILE A 341 7.95 -2.45 -14.37
C ILE A 341 7.39 -1.03 -14.53
N LYS A 342 6.78 -0.45 -13.49
CA LYS A 342 6.27 0.93 -13.55
C LYS A 342 7.37 1.96 -13.67
N ILE A 343 8.53 1.74 -13.03
CA ILE A 343 9.71 2.59 -13.24
C ILE A 343 10.16 2.50 -14.70
N LEU A 344 10.30 1.30 -15.26
CA LEU A 344 10.68 1.12 -16.67
C LEU A 344 9.71 1.83 -17.62
N MET A 345 8.40 1.61 -17.46
CA MET A 345 7.39 2.24 -18.31
C MET A 345 7.43 3.77 -18.21
N ASN A 346 7.58 4.31 -17.00
CA ASN A 346 7.65 5.75 -16.79
C ASN A 346 8.93 6.39 -17.37
N GLU A 347 10.10 5.77 -17.18
CA GLU A 347 11.37 6.30 -17.69
C GLU A 347 11.42 6.29 -19.23
N LEU A 348 10.79 5.29 -19.86
CA LEU A 348 10.74 5.17 -21.32
C LEU A 348 9.50 5.84 -21.95
N GLY A 349 8.56 6.35 -21.15
CA GLY A 349 7.32 6.95 -21.65
C GLY A 349 6.39 5.95 -22.35
N LEU A 350 6.43 4.69 -21.93
CA LEU A 350 5.66 3.58 -22.50
C LEU A 350 4.29 3.45 -21.83
N ASP A 351 3.30 2.97 -22.60
CA ASP A 351 1.93 2.84 -22.15
C ASP A 351 1.39 1.44 -22.45
N ALA A 352 1.32 0.60 -21.42
CA ALA A 352 0.79 -0.75 -21.45
C ALA A 352 -0.15 -0.97 -20.26
N ARG A 353 -1.19 -1.80 -20.44
CA ARG A 353 -2.24 -2.02 -19.44
C ARG A 353 -1.73 -2.93 -18.32
N ASP A 354 -1.76 -2.46 -17.07
CA ASP A 354 -1.39 -3.28 -15.92
C ASP A 354 -2.55 -4.16 -15.44
N ILE A 355 -2.28 -5.45 -15.26
CA ILE A 355 -3.25 -6.43 -14.77
C ILE A 355 -2.69 -7.04 -13.46
N PRO A 356 -3.20 -6.63 -12.29
CA PRO A 356 -2.66 -7.10 -11.02
C PRO A 356 -3.17 -8.51 -10.66
N TYR A 357 -2.31 -9.30 -10.02
CA TYR A 357 -2.63 -10.62 -9.46
C TYR A 357 -2.08 -10.76 -8.03
N ASP A 358 -2.49 -11.82 -7.33
CA ASP A 358 -2.15 -12.03 -5.92
C ASP A 358 -0.86 -12.85 -5.72
N GLY A 359 -0.31 -13.46 -6.77
CA GLY A 359 0.94 -14.23 -6.66
C GLY A 359 1.58 -14.72 -7.96
N GLY A 360 2.81 -15.23 -7.84
CA GLY A 360 3.66 -15.67 -8.95
C GLY A 360 3.07 -16.78 -9.82
N ALA A 361 2.33 -17.72 -9.22
CA ALA A 361 1.69 -18.81 -9.98
C ALA A 361 0.52 -18.32 -10.86
N GLU A 362 -0.22 -17.31 -10.39
CA GLU A 362 -1.34 -16.73 -11.12
C GLU A 362 -0.85 -15.93 -12.32
N ILE A 363 0.14 -15.04 -12.13
CA ILE A 363 0.73 -14.27 -13.24
C ILE A 363 1.33 -15.18 -14.32
N ARG A 364 2.00 -16.27 -13.94
CA ARG A 364 2.55 -17.25 -14.90
C ARG A 364 1.43 -17.93 -15.69
N THR A 365 0.35 -18.32 -15.01
CA THR A 365 -0.79 -18.97 -15.66
C THR A 365 -1.50 -18.02 -16.61
N ALA A 366 -1.65 -16.75 -16.23
CA ALA A 366 -2.23 -15.71 -17.06
C ALA A 366 -1.39 -15.47 -18.33
N LEU A 367 -0.06 -15.37 -18.19
CA LEU A 367 0.85 -15.18 -19.32
C LEU A 367 0.80 -16.36 -20.30
N LEU A 368 0.95 -17.59 -19.81
CA LEU A 368 0.92 -18.79 -20.67
C LEU A 368 -0.48 -19.07 -21.25
N GLY A 369 -1.53 -18.58 -20.59
CA GLY A 369 -2.90 -18.63 -21.09
C GLY A 369 -3.23 -17.56 -22.13
N GLY A 370 -2.32 -16.60 -22.38
CA GLY A 370 -2.53 -15.49 -23.30
C GLY A 370 -3.51 -14.43 -22.77
N GLU A 371 -3.70 -14.34 -21.45
CA GLU A 371 -4.50 -13.28 -20.82
C GLU A 371 -3.75 -11.95 -20.77
N VAL A 372 -2.41 -12.01 -20.67
CA VAL A 372 -1.49 -10.88 -20.72
C VAL A 372 -0.37 -11.16 -21.72
N ASP A 373 0.25 -10.11 -22.25
CA ASP A 373 1.25 -10.20 -23.31
C ASP A 373 2.67 -10.44 -22.75
N PHE A 374 2.95 -9.92 -21.55
CA PHE A 374 4.20 -10.12 -20.82
C PHE A 374 3.97 -10.07 -19.31
N MET A 375 4.97 -10.43 -18.51
CA MET A 375 4.90 -10.30 -17.05
C MET A 375 6.19 -9.74 -16.45
N ALA A 376 6.06 -9.08 -15.30
CA ALA A 376 7.19 -8.80 -14.42
C ALA A 376 7.14 -9.76 -13.22
N SER A 377 8.22 -10.51 -13.00
CA SER A 377 8.32 -11.42 -11.86
C SER A 377 9.76 -11.72 -11.50
N ASP A 378 9.99 -12.17 -10.27
CA ASP A 378 11.31 -12.54 -9.78
C ASP A 378 11.84 -13.80 -10.47
N ILE A 379 13.16 -13.89 -10.65
CA ILE A 379 13.78 -14.95 -11.45
C ILE A 379 13.64 -16.32 -10.79
N GLU A 380 14.01 -16.42 -9.51
CA GLU A 380 14.11 -17.71 -8.85
C GLU A 380 12.74 -18.38 -8.69
N GLY A 381 11.74 -17.62 -8.27
CA GLY A 381 10.35 -18.09 -8.16
C GLY A 381 9.78 -18.53 -9.51
N THR A 382 10.05 -17.75 -10.57
CA THR A 382 9.59 -18.08 -11.92
C THR A 382 10.23 -19.36 -12.45
N ILE A 383 11.54 -19.52 -12.29
CA ILE A 383 12.26 -20.72 -12.73
C ILE A 383 11.79 -21.96 -11.96
N ALA A 384 11.63 -21.85 -10.63
CA ALA A 384 11.14 -22.93 -9.79
C ALA A 384 9.71 -23.39 -10.16
N GLY A 385 8.90 -22.48 -10.71
CA GLY A 385 7.56 -22.76 -11.23
C GLY A 385 7.50 -23.35 -12.64
N GLY A 386 8.65 -23.58 -13.29
CA GLY A 386 8.76 -24.06 -14.66
C GLY A 386 9.21 -22.96 -15.64
N GLY A 387 10.49 -22.59 -15.57
CA GLY A 387 11.05 -21.51 -16.39
C GLY A 387 11.19 -21.82 -17.89
N ASP A 388 11.19 -23.10 -18.29
CA ASP A 388 11.47 -23.50 -19.68
C ASP A 388 10.40 -23.06 -20.69
N ASP A 389 9.17 -22.77 -20.22
CA ASP A 389 8.07 -22.27 -21.05
C ASP A 389 8.11 -20.73 -21.24
N LEU A 390 9.12 -20.06 -20.68
CA LEU A 390 9.24 -18.61 -20.65
C LEU A 390 10.62 -18.14 -21.15
N ARG A 391 10.68 -16.92 -21.64
CA ARG A 391 11.91 -16.20 -22.00
C ARG A 391 12.00 -14.91 -21.20
N ALA A 392 13.11 -14.71 -20.50
CA ALA A 392 13.43 -13.42 -19.89
C ALA A 392 14.06 -12.49 -20.95
N LEU A 393 13.43 -11.34 -21.20
CA LEU A 393 13.90 -10.33 -22.14
C LEU A 393 14.88 -9.34 -21.50
N ALA A 394 14.71 -9.10 -20.21
CA ALA A 394 15.56 -8.21 -19.42
C ALA A 394 15.46 -8.55 -17.94
N VAL A 395 16.53 -8.22 -17.21
CA VAL A 395 16.62 -8.36 -15.75
C VAL A 395 16.93 -7.01 -15.15
N PHE A 396 16.23 -6.66 -14.08
CA PHE A 396 16.53 -5.50 -13.25
C PHE A 396 17.71 -5.82 -12.32
N ALA A 397 18.94 -5.68 -12.83
CA ALA A 397 20.17 -5.91 -12.09
C ALA A 397 21.29 -4.93 -12.52
N ASP A 398 22.23 -4.65 -11.61
CA ASP A 398 23.37 -3.76 -11.87
C ASP A 398 24.42 -4.40 -12.81
N GLU A 399 24.51 -5.72 -12.82
CA GLU A 399 25.43 -6.50 -13.66
C GLU A 399 24.68 -7.60 -14.42
N PRO A 400 25.17 -8.02 -15.60
CA PRO A 400 24.59 -9.14 -16.33
C PRO A 400 24.56 -10.41 -15.49
N MET A 401 23.37 -11.00 -15.35
CA MET A 401 23.22 -12.26 -14.63
C MET A 401 23.56 -13.45 -15.53
N ASN A 402 24.68 -14.11 -15.26
CA ASN A 402 25.03 -15.38 -15.87
C ASN A 402 24.27 -16.54 -15.20
N ASN A 403 22.94 -16.48 -15.19
CA ASN A 403 22.14 -17.68 -15.01
C ASN A 403 21.93 -18.27 -16.39
N ALA A 404 22.29 -19.54 -16.58
CA ALA A 404 22.29 -20.27 -17.85
C ALA A 404 20.90 -20.41 -18.55
N GLN A 405 19.90 -19.63 -18.13
CA GLN A 405 18.52 -19.60 -18.61
C GLN A 405 18.00 -18.20 -18.98
N ILE A 406 18.83 -17.15 -18.87
CA ILE A 406 18.46 -15.79 -19.30
C ILE A 406 19.18 -15.55 -20.62
N SER A 407 18.43 -15.51 -21.73
CA SER A 407 18.99 -15.29 -23.06
C SER A 407 19.76 -13.97 -23.10
N HIS A 408 20.96 -14.03 -23.71
CA HIS A 408 21.91 -12.92 -23.86
C HIS A 408 21.37 -11.73 -24.63
#